data_AF-A0A2G3PWN7-F1
#
_entry.id   AF-A0A2G3PWN7-F1
#
_cell.length_a   1.000
_cell.length_b   1.000
_cell.length_c   1.000
_cell.angle_alpha   90.00
_cell.angle_beta   90.00
_cell.angle_gamma   90.00
#
_symmetry.space_group_name_H-M   'P 1'
#
loop_
_entity.id
_entity.type
_entity.pdbx_description
1 polymer ?
#
loop_
_entity_poly.entity_id
_entity_poly.type
_entity_poly.pdbx_seq_one_letter_code
_entity_poly.pdbx_strand_id
1 'polypeptide(L)'
;MHTLLQISELTKAPLSANEIIVKQIKITNISHSYINDLKLLLPCETSSIVESAIIRERGSLSFEGNITALEMGNLAPSETAYFEYSFKATPESSSLSPHILLSYIDEDTGQKATNQLNLLLDPTDE
;
A
#
# COMPACT_ATOMS: atom_id res chain seq x y z
N MET A 1 -20.54 -6.89 1.70
CA MET A 1 -19.46 -6.02 2.21
C MET A 1 -19.43 -4.80 1.30
N HIS A 2 -19.57 -3.59 1.85
CA HIS A 2 -19.36 -2.38 1.05
C HIS A 2 -17.85 -2.16 0.94
N THR A 3 -17.34 -2.18 -0.28
CA THR A 3 -15.93 -1.88 -0.55
C THR A 3 -15.73 -0.37 -0.39
N LEU A 4 -14.99 0.04 0.62
CA LEU A 4 -14.69 1.46 0.90
C LEU A 4 -13.44 1.95 0.14
N LEU A 5 -12.53 1.03 -0.16
CA LEU A 5 -11.26 1.30 -0.80
C LEU A 5 -11.13 0.47 -2.07
N GLN A 6 -10.71 1.13 -3.14
CA GLN A 6 -10.28 0.49 -4.36
C GLN A 6 -8.76 0.39 -4.37
N ILE A 7 -8.21 -0.82 -4.52
CA ILE A 7 -6.77 -1.05 -4.44
C ILE A 7 -6.27 -1.80 -5.67
N SER A 8 -5.19 -1.32 -6.27
CA SER A 8 -4.49 -2.01 -7.35
C SER A 8 -2.98 -1.99 -7.15
N GLU A 9 -2.29 -2.99 -7.70
CA GLU A 9 -0.83 -3.06 -7.69
C GLU A 9 -0.30 -3.04 -9.12
N LEU A 10 0.70 -2.20 -9.35
CA LEU A 10 1.38 -2.04 -10.64
C LEU A 10 2.85 -2.38 -10.49
N THR A 11 3.37 -3.12 -11.46
CA THR A 11 4.82 -3.32 -11.60
C THR A 11 5.40 -2.18 -12.42
N LYS A 12 6.33 -1.43 -11.84
CA LYS A 12 7.09 -0.43 -12.59
C LYS A 12 8.29 -1.09 -13.26
N ALA A 13 8.75 -0.53 -14.37
CA ALA A 13 9.92 -1.04 -15.08
C ALA A 13 11.13 -1.13 -14.11
N PRO A 14 11.89 -2.24 -14.14
CA PRO A 14 12.99 -2.43 -13.22
C PRO A 14 14.07 -1.35 -13.41
N LEU A 15 14.56 -0.79 -12.31
CA LEU A 15 15.71 0.10 -12.30
C LEU A 15 16.99 -0.74 -12.42
N SER A 16 17.31 -1.15 -13.66
CA SER A 16 18.57 -1.81 -14.04
C SER A 16 18.86 -3.21 -13.47
N ALA A 17 19.93 -3.82 -13.98
CA ALA A 17 20.16 -5.26 -14.19
C ALA A 17 20.47 -6.14 -12.95
N ASN A 18 19.94 -5.86 -11.76
CA ASN A 18 20.12 -6.72 -10.60
C ASN A 18 18.82 -6.81 -9.80
N GLU A 19 18.08 -7.92 -9.92
CA GLU A 19 17.11 -8.51 -8.95
C GLU A 19 16.15 -7.59 -8.15
N ILE A 20 16.05 -6.29 -8.46
CA ILE A 20 15.25 -5.31 -7.73
C ILE A 20 13.97 -5.08 -8.52
N ILE A 21 12.86 -5.43 -7.90
CA ILE A 21 11.53 -5.19 -8.43
C ILE A 21 11.00 -3.90 -7.81
N VAL A 22 10.43 -3.04 -8.65
CA VAL A 22 9.75 -1.82 -8.22
C VAL A 22 8.24 -2.00 -8.40
N LYS A 23 7.49 -1.79 -7.32
CA LYS A 23 6.03 -1.92 -7.29
C LYS A 23 5.41 -0.63 -6.79
N GLN A 24 4.18 -0.38 -7.23
CA GLN A 24 3.34 0.71 -6.74
C GLN A 24 1.97 0.15 -6.41
N ILE A 25 1.54 0.35 -5.17
CA ILE A 25 0.18 0.09 -4.72
C ILE A 25 -0.59 1.40 -4.77
N LYS A 26 -1.68 1.44 -5.52
CA LYS A 26 -2.61 2.56 -5.59
C LYS A 26 -3.80 2.27 -4.68
N ILE A 27 -4.11 3.17 -3.76
CA ILE A 27 -5.26 3.07 -2.84
C ILE A 27 -6.14 4.28 -3.05
N THR A 28 -7.37 4.06 -3.50
CA THR A 28 -8.36 5.11 -3.74
C THR A 28 -9.52 4.95 -2.77
N ASN A 29 -9.89 6.03 -2.07
CA ASN A 29 -11.11 6.04 -1.30
C ASN A 29 -12.31 6.19 -2.23
N ILE A 30 -13.13 5.14 -2.36
CA ILE A 30 -14.34 5.13 -3.19
C ILE A 30 -15.62 5.33 -2.38
N SER A 31 -15.49 5.52 -1.06
CA SER A 31 -16.61 5.85 -0.18
C SER A 31 -16.99 7.34 -0.26
N HIS A 32 -18.10 7.69 0.39
CA HIS A 32 -18.58 9.07 0.48
C HIS A 32 -18.04 9.84 1.71
N SER A 33 -17.28 9.17 2.58
CA SER A 33 -16.75 9.70 3.83
C SER A 33 -15.23 9.57 3.91
N TYR A 34 -14.61 10.15 4.94
CA TYR A 34 -13.17 10.01 5.11
C TYR A 34 -12.79 8.60 5.56
N ILE A 35 -11.64 8.16 5.08
CA ILE A 35 -10.92 7.03 5.66
C ILE A 35 -9.83 7.61 6.54
N ASN A 36 -9.95 7.41 7.84
CA ASN A 36 -9.06 7.99 8.84
C ASN A 36 -7.95 7.02 9.23
N ASP A 37 -6.79 7.57 9.61
CA ASP A 37 -5.67 6.82 10.18
C ASP A 37 -5.25 5.61 9.29
N LEU A 38 -5.15 5.81 7.97
CA LEU A 38 -4.74 4.76 7.03
C LEU A 38 -3.26 4.42 7.23
N LYS A 39 -2.97 3.13 7.40
CA LYS A 39 -1.62 2.60 7.62
C LYS A 39 -1.37 1.34 6.82
N LEU A 40 -0.14 1.19 6.35
CA LEU A 40 0.39 -0.08 5.86
C LEU A 40 1.26 -0.68 6.95
N LEU A 41 0.85 -1.83 7.48
CA LEU A 41 1.65 -2.59 8.43
C LEU A 41 2.48 -3.61 7.66
N LEU A 42 3.77 -3.54 7.87
CA LEU A 42 4.78 -4.37 7.24
C LEU A 42 5.29 -5.37 8.29
N PRO A 43 4.94 -6.67 8.22
CA PRO A 43 5.46 -7.66 9.16
C PRO A 43 6.99 -7.73 9.04
N CYS A 44 7.66 -7.96 10.17
CA CYS A 44 9.11 -7.83 10.43
C CYS A 44 10.11 -8.53 9.46
N GLU A 45 9.66 -9.21 8.41
CA GLU A 45 10.53 -9.79 7.38
C GLU A 45 10.76 -8.83 6.19
N THR A 46 10.68 -7.52 6.42
CA THR A 46 10.94 -6.48 5.41
C THR A 46 12.42 -6.29 5.04
N SER A 47 13.30 -7.22 5.41
CA SER A 47 14.74 -7.16 5.04
C SER A 47 14.98 -7.10 3.54
N SER A 48 13.95 -7.40 2.73
CA SER A 48 13.98 -7.27 1.28
C SER A 48 13.63 -5.88 0.76
N ILE A 49 12.95 -5.00 1.53
CA ILE A 49 12.61 -3.63 1.09
C ILE A 49 13.89 -2.79 1.11
N VAL A 50 14.19 -2.17 -0.03
CA VAL A 50 15.37 -1.32 -0.21
C VAL A 50 14.99 0.14 -0.02
N GLU A 51 13.91 0.57 -0.67
CA GLU A 51 13.37 1.93 -0.57
C GLU A 51 11.84 1.87 -0.53
N SER A 52 11.24 2.84 0.16
CA SER A 52 9.79 2.97 0.16
C SER A 52 9.35 4.43 0.28
N ALA A 53 8.22 4.76 -0.34
CA ALA A 53 7.65 6.10 -0.32
C ALA A 53 6.12 6.06 -0.34
N ILE A 54 5.50 6.98 0.39
CA ILE A 54 4.09 7.31 0.26
C ILE A 54 3.98 8.58 -0.57
N ILE A 55 3.16 8.55 -1.63
CA ILE A 55 2.94 9.68 -2.53
C ILE A 55 1.45 10.02 -2.51
N ARG A 56 1.14 11.31 -2.33
CA ARG A 56 -0.22 11.87 -2.32
C ARG A 56 -0.24 13.16 -3.13
N GLU A 57 -1.44 13.66 -3.43
CA GLU A 57 -1.60 14.97 -4.08
C GLU A 57 -0.95 16.11 -3.28
N ARG A 58 -0.91 15.99 -1.96
CA ARG A 58 -0.39 17.01 -1.03
C ARG A 58 1.12 16.91 -0.79
N GLY A 59 1.80 15.92 -1.35
CA GLY A 59 3.24 15.71 -1.20
C GLY A 59 3.61 14.23 -1.06
N SER A 60 4.92 13.97 -0.87
CA SER A 60 5.46 12.63 -0.67
C SER A 60 6.27 12.53 0.62
N LEU A 61 6.23 11.36 1.25
CA LEU A 61 7.04 10.99 2.39
C LEU A 61 7.89 9.79 2.00
N SER A 62 9.21 9.92 2.14
CA SER A 62 10.17 8.85 1.85
C SER A 62 10.67 8.22 3.14
N PHE A 63 10.99 6.94 3.06
CA PHE A 63 11.22 6.08 4.21
C PHE A 63 12.43 5.19 3.96
N GLU A 64 13.35 5.13 4.93
CA GLU A 64 14.55 4.29 4.89
C GLU A 64 14.59 3.33 6.09
N GLY A 65 15.08 2.11 5.87
CA GLY A 65 15.33 1.12 6.92
C GLY A 65 14.14 0.24 7.32
N ASN A 66 14.26 -0.42 8.48
CA ASN A 66 13.28 -1.39 8.98
C ASN A 66 12.05 -0.69 9.56
N ILE A 67 11.05 -0.46 8.73
CA ILE A 67 9.79 0.15 9.14
C ILE A 67 8.72 -0.93 9.23
N THR A 68 8.01 -0.96 10.37
CA THR A 68 6.95 -1.91 10.65
C THR A 68 5.56 -1.36 10.37
N ALA A 69 5.43 -0.03 10.27
CA ALA A 69 4.19 0.66 9.95
C ALA A 69 4.48 1.95 9.18
N LEU A 70 3.78 2.14 8.05
CA LEU A 70 3.83 3.35 7.25
C LEU A 70 2.51 4.10 7.37
N GLU A 71 2.58 5.30 7.92
CA GLU A 71 1.44 6.19 8.12
C GLU A 71 1.09 6.89 6.81
N MET A 72 -0.06 6.56 6.23
CA MET A 72 -0.59 7.23 5.03
C MET A 72 -1.49 8.42 5.39
N GLY A 73 -1.99 8.46 6.63
CA GLY A 73 -2.88 9.51 7.13
C GLY A 73 -4.32 9.35 6.64
N ASN A 74 -5.11 10.43 6.69
CA ASN A 74 -6.51 10.36 6.26
C ASN A 74 -6.63 10.46 4.74
N LEU A 75 -7.55 9.71 4.12
CA LEU A 75 -7.95 9.86 2.72
C LEU A 75 -9.35 10.46 2.64
N ALA A 76 -9.48 11.61 1.98
CA ALA A 76 -10.77 12.21 1.66
C ALA A 76 -11.55 11.34 0.65
N PRO A 77 -12.87 11.53 0.49
CA PRO A 77 -13.64 10.91 -0.57
C PRO A 77 -13.00 11.16 -1.95
N SER A 78 -12.88 10.10 -2.77
CA SER A 78 -12.21 10.12 -4.08
C SER A 78 -10.70 10.42 -4.07
N GLU A 79 -10.08 10.62 -2.91
CA GLU A 79 -8.63 10.83 -2.84
C GLU A 79 -7.89 9.53 -3.11
N THR A 80 -6.76 9.65 -3.82
CA THR A 80 -5.83 8.55 -4.07
C THR A 80 -4.53 8.78 -3.32
N ALA A 81 -4.03 7.73 -2.68
CA ALA A 81 -2.67 7.65 -2.18
C ALA A 81 -1.94 6.48 -2.86
N TYR A 82 -0.64 6.65 -3.03
CA TYR A 82 0.23 5.65 -3.63
C TYR A 82 1.28 5.24 -2.62
N PHE A 83 1.57 3.94 -2.58
CA PHE A 83 2.70 3.39 -1.87
C PHE A 83 3.65 2.78 -2.89
N GLU A 84 4.82 3.38 -3.05
CA GLU A 84 5.89 2.88 -3.90
C GLU A 84 6.93 2.16 -3.05
N TYR A 85 7.35 0.99 -3.50
CA TYR A 85 8.38 0.22 -2.82
C TYR A 85 9.27 -0.50 -3.83
N SER A 86 10.56 -0.55 -3.51
CA SER A 86 11.54 -1.37 -4.20
C SER A 86 11.98 -2.49 -3.26
N PHE A 87 12.09 -3.70 -3.79
CA PHE A 87 12.53 -4.84 -3.00
C PHE A 87 13.40 -5.78 -3.81
N LYS A 88 14.28 -6.49 -3.11
CA LYS A 88 15.06 -7.57 -3.70
C LYS A 88 14.14 -8.77 -3.91
N ALA A 89 13.96 -9.15 -5.17
CA ALA A 89 13.22 -10.33 -5.55
C ALA A 89 13.84 -11.56 -4.91
N THR A 90 13.01 -12.45 -4.38
CA THR A 90 13.42 -13.82 -4.05
C THR A 90 12.80 -14.76 -5.09
N PRO A 91 13.34 -15.97 -5.29
CA PRO A 91 12.74 -16.96 -6.19
C PRO A 91 11.26 -17.26 -5.90
N GLU A 92 10.80 -16.96 -4.68
CA GLU A 92 9.48 -17.26 -4.16
C GLU A 92 8.54 -16.05 -4.09
N SER A 93 9.03 -14.81 -4.31
CA SER A 93 8.22 -13.60 -4.15
C SER A 93 8.47 -12.56 -5.24
N SER A 94 7.43 -12.30 -6.04
CA SER A 94 7.35 -11.24 -7.05
C SER A 94 6.54 -10.01 -6.58
N SER A 95 6.01 -10.03 -5.35
CA SER A 95 5.23 -8.95 -4.74
C SER A 95 5.24 -9.08 -3.21
N LEU A 96 5.27 -7.94 -2.51
CA LEU A 96 5.11 -7.92 -1.06
C LEU A 96 3.65 -7.79 -0.63
N SER A 97 2.71 -7.54 -1.54
CA SER A 97 1.28 -7.37 -1.23
C SER A 97 0.65 -8.49 -0.38
N PRO A 98 1.02 -9.79 -0.49
CA PRO A 98 0.46 -10.84 0.38
C PRO A 98 0.88 -10.71 1.85
N HIS A 99 1.98 -9.99 2.11
CA HIS A 99 2.54 -9.80 3.44
C HIS A 99 2.10 -8.47 4.07
N ILE A 100 1.59 -7.52 3.28
CA ILE A 100 1.20 -6.20 3.78
C ILE A 100 -0.21 -6.25 4.37
N LEU A 101 -0.40 -5.68 5.56
CA LEU A 101 -1.72 -5.42 6.12
C LEU A 101 -2.08 -3.95 5.93
N LEU A 102 -3.32 -3.68 5.54
CA LEU A 102 -3.89 -2.35 5.51
C LEU A 102 -4.80 -2.14 6.73
N SER A 103 -4.55 -1.11 7.52
CA SER A 103 -5.39 -0.72 8.66
C SER A 103 -5.94 0.68 8.47
N TYR A 104 -7.20 0.90 8.82
CA TYR A 104 -7.85 2.21 8.76
C TYR A 104 -9.08 2.27 9.67
N ILE A 105 -9.62 3.48 9.84
CA ILE A 105 -10.87 3.75 10.53
C ILE A 105 -11.85 4.36 9.52
N ASP A 106 -13.02 3.74 9.36
CA ASP A 106 -14.13 4.32 8.60
C ASP A 106 -14.77 5.46 9.42
N GLU A 107 -14.85 6.66 8.85
CA GLU A 107 -15.44 7.83 9.52
C GLU A 107 -16.93 7.63 9.85
N ASP A 108 -17.70 7.00 8.96
CA ASP A 108 -19.15 6.89 9.12
C ASP A 108 -19.52 5.95 10.26
N THR A 109 -18.76 4.85 10.40
CA THR A 109 -19.04 3.81 11.40
C THR A 109 -18.16 3.90 12.63
N GLY A 110 -17.04 4.64 12.55
CA GLY A 110 -15.98 4.66 13.55
C GLY A 110 -15.26 3.32 13.71
N GLN A 111 -15.54 2.33 12.86
CA GLN A 111 -14.99 0.99 12.99
C GLN A 111 -13.58 0.91 12.42
N LYS A 112 -12.69 0.24 13.17
CA LYS A 112 -11.35 -0.07 12.70
C LYS A 112 -11.38 -1.33 11.83
N ALA A 113 -10.85 -1.21 10.62
CA ALA A 113 -10.59 -2.34 9.73
C ALA A 113 -9.09 -2.70 9.74
N THR A 114 -8.79 -3.97 9.55
CA THR A 114 -7.43 -4.46 9.27
C THR A 114 -7.54 -5.66 8.35
N ASN A 115 -7.01 -5.55 7.14
CA ASN A 115 -7.15 -6.55 6.10
C ASN A 115 -5.80 -6.81 5.43
N GLN A 116 -5.56 -8.05 4.98
CA GLN A 116 -4.43 -8.32 4.09
C GLN A 116 -4.64 -7.63 2.75
N LEU A 117 -3.60 -6.98 2.24
CA LEU A 117 -3.68 -6.15 1.05
C LEU A 117 -4.08 -6.95 -0.19
N ASN A 118 -3.53 -8.17 -0.34
CA ASN A 118 -3.87 -9.06 -1.47
C ASN A 118 -5.35 -9.47 -1.54
N LEU A 119 -6.08 -9.44 -0.41
CA LEU A 119 -7.54 -9.71 -0.39
C LEU A 119 -8.36 -8.50 -0.83
N LEU A 120 -7.75 -7.32 -0.85
CA LEU A 120 -8.36 -6.06 -1.25
C LEU A 120 -7.92 -5.60 -2.65
N LEU A 121 -6.92 -6.26 -3.23
CA LEU A 121 -6.55 -6.02 -4.62
C LEU A 121 -7.76 -6.35 -5.48
N ASP A 122 -8.21 -5.35 -6.23
CA ASP A 122 -9.16 -5.60 -7.30
C ASP A 122 -8.52 -6.64 -8.22
N PRO A 123 -9.26 -7.66 -8.66
CA PRO A 123 -8.86 -8.45 -9.80
C PRO A 123 -8.97 -7.53 -11.03
N THR A 124 -8.01 -6.63 -11.24
CA THR A 124 -7.93 -5.91 -12.51
C THR A 124 -7.38 -6.86 -13.56
N ASP A 125 -8.31 -7.28 -14.42
CA ASP A 125 -8.17 -7.71 -15.80
C ASP A 125 -6.73 -7.60 -16.37
N GLU A 126 -6.09 -8.76 -16.56
CA GLU A 126 -5.12 -8.92 -17.65
C GLU A 126 -5.83 -8.82 -19.01
#